data_AF-A0A955SKR4-F1
#
_entry.id   AF-A0A955SKR4-F1
#
_cell.length_a   1.000
_cell.length_b   1.000
_cell.length_c   1.000
_cell.angle_alpha   90.00
_cell.angle_beta   90.00
_cell.angle_gamma   90.00
#
_symmetry.space_group_name_H-M   'P 1'
#
loop_
_entity.id
_entity.type
_entity.pdbx_description
1 polymer ?
#
loop_
_entity_poly.entity_id
_entity_poly.type
_entity_poly.pdbx_seq_one_letter_code
_entity_poly.pdbx_strand_id
1 'polypeptide(L)'
;MNTPHSGWLHIGGLSHAENSGHFLTPLQAWDILPHCLTLPNPQTVRHGDCTILAVVSRPTLKPIHTVLTRTQVVSLLKWYDRPHPTRAGRTIPGYDKAHALRTARMCVAVAAALGHPHSRLRQFEAACLLHDMGRAGLDPVLFGRIWSWAKEQNIPTRPREWRARYPETTYGRESQAFITRFAAALHKRGLELTPAVKDHIDMRLGFARRLKAHLRPVKAAIATIDIAWSPWMERIMLYYYYPEKFERAAAWTH
;
A
#
# COMPACT_ATOMS: atom_id res chain seq x y z
N MET A 1 50.73 -37.82 42.54
CA MET A 1 50.57 -36.41 42.17
C MET A 1 49.08 -36.07 42.16
N ASN A 2 48.68 -35.29 43.15
CA ASN A 2 47.50 -34.45 43.35
C ASN A 2 46.35 -34.45 42.30
N THR A 3 45.15 -34.81 42.76
CA THR A 3 43.87 -34.10 42.55
C THR A 3 44.00 -32.60 42.93
N PRO A 4 43.24 -31.61 42.38
CA PRO A 4 41.77 -31.59 42.53
C PRO A 4 40.89 -30.87 41.47
N HIS A 5 39.59 -31.24 41.54
CA HIS A 5 38.34 -30.44 41.56
C HIS A 5 38.04 -29.50 40.36
N SER A 6 36.81 -29.31 39.87
CA SER A 6 35.41 -29.70 40.17
C SER A 6 34.58 -28.82 39.21
N GLY A 7 33.40 -29.14 38.70
CA GLY A 7 32.47 -30.20 39.01
C GLY A 7 31.36 -30.20 37.96
N TRP A 8 30.70 -31.34 37.89
CA TRP A 8 29.52 -31.61 37.08
C TRP A 8 28.28 -30.90 37.64
N LEU A 9 27.37 -30.53 36.74
CA LEU A 9 25.95 -30.87 36.89
C LEU A 9 25.32 -31.05 35.50
N HIS A 10 25.07 -32.31 35.18
CA HIS A 10 24.02 -32.78 34.27
C HIS A 10 22.65 -32.25 34.74
N ILE A 11 21.59 -32.18 33.95
CA ILE A 11 20.76 -33.32 33.48
C ILE A 11 19.73 -32.78 32.46
N GLY A 12 19.47 -33.57 31.41
CA GLY A 12 18.19 -33.66 30.69
C GLY A 12 17.96 -32.56 29.66
N GLY A 13 18.10 -32.78 28.35
CA GLY A 13 17.52 -33.89 27.59
C GLY A 13 16.17 -33.44 27.04
N LEU A 14 16.13 -33.01 25.78
CA LEU A 14 15.06 -33.32 24.83
C LEU A 14 15.47 -32.84 23.42
N SER A 15 15.38 -33.80 22.53
CA SER A 15 15.61 -33.81 21.10
C SER A 15 14.70 -32.86 20.31
N HIS A 16 15.21 -32.44 19.15
CA HIS A 16 14.49 -31.88 18.00
C HIS A 16 13.80 -30.52 18.22
N ALA A 17 14.59 -29.44 18.10
CA ALA A 17 14.06 -28.17 17.66
C ALA A 17 14.15 -28.12 16.13
N GLU A 18 13.02 -28.37 15.47
CA GLU A 18 12.83 -28.06 14.06
C GLU A 18 13.09 -26.57 13.83
N ASN A 19 13.79 -26.32 12.74
CA ASN A 19 14.30 -25.04 12.30
C ASN A 19 13.14 -24.17 11.75
N SER A 20 12.28 -23.63 12.61
CA SER A 20 11.24 -22.69 12.21
C SER A 20 11.83 -21.27 12.17
N GLY A 21 12.52 -20.97 11.07
CA GLY A 21 12.93 -19.61 10.73
C GLY A 21 11.71 -18.70 10.60
N HIS A 22 11.48 -17.87 11.61
CA HIS A 22 10.49 -16.79 11.55
C HIS A 22 11.00 -15.73 10.57
N PHE A 23 10.56 -15.81 9.31
CA PHE A 23 10.78 -14.76 8.33
C PHE A 23 9.75 -13.65 8.50
N LEU A 24 10.25 -12.44 8.71
CA LEU A 24 9.52 -11.17 8.66
C LEU A 24 9.09 -10.84 7.20
N THR A 25 8.12 -9.95 7.01
CA THR A 25 7.19 -10.00 5.87
C THR A 25 7.01 -8.66 5.09
N PRO A 26 6.37 -8.66 3.91
CA PRO A 26 6.09 -7.48 3.10
C PRO A 26 5.02 -6.52 3.66
N LEU A 27 4.04 -6.97 4.47
CA LEU A 27 3.11 -6.05 5.13
C LEU A 27 3.85 -5.22 6.19
N GLN A 28 4.82 -5.78 6.91
CA GLN A 28 5.66 -5.01 7.85
C GLN A 28 6.42 -3.87 7.17
N ALA A 29 6.84 -4.05 5.90
CA ALA A 29 7.41 -2.96 5.09
C ALA A 29 6.35 -1.90 4.69
N TRP A 30 5.09 -2.34 4.52
CA TRP A 30 3.94 -1.48 4.24
C TRP A 30 3.37 -0.77 5.49
N ASP A 31 3.52 -1.33 6.69
CA ASP A 31 3.10 -0.71 7.95
C ASP A 31 3.96 0.52 8.32
N ILE A 32 5.07 0.75 7.62
CA ILE A 32 5.86 2.00 7.68
C ILE A 32 5.16 3.15 6.91
N LEU A 33 4.26 2.86 5.96
CA LEU A 33 3.60 3.85 5.10
C LEU A 33 2.77 4.91 5.84
N PRO A 34 1.97 4.59 6.88
CA PRO A 34 1.19 5.59 7.60
C PRO A 34 2.07 6.58 8.37
N HIS A 35 3.25 6.16 8.86
CA HIS A 35 4.15 7.00 9.63
C HIS A 35 4.96 7.99 8.80
N CYS A 36 5.10 7.77 7.48
CA CYS A 36 5.76 8.71 6.58
C CYS A 36 4.84 9.82 6.06
N LEU A 37 3.53 9.75 6.29
CA LEU A 37 2.56 10.74 5.84
C LEU A 37 2.45 11.96 6.79
N THR A 38 3.09 11.94 7.96
CA THR A 38 2.93 12.98 8.99
C THR A 38 4.22 13.37 9.73
N LEU A 39 5.41 13.28 9.12
CA LEU A 39 6.60 13.85 9.77
C LEU A 39 6.85 15.30 9.31
N PRO A 40 6.50 16.32 10.10
CA PRO A 40 7.42 17.42 10.30
C PRO A 40 8.63 16.92 11.11
N ASN A 41 9.76 17.62 10.96
CA ASN A 41 11.08 17.46 11.58
C ASN A 41 11.14 16.66 12.92
N PRO A 42 12.22 15.90 13.18
CA PRO A 42 12.32 15.07 14.38
C PRO A 42 12.34 15.95 15.63
N GLN A 43 11.24 15.91 16.39
CA GLN A 43 11.26 16.30 17.79
C GLN A 43 11.32 15.05 18.64
N THR A 44 12.36 15.01 19.46
CA THR A 44 12.58 14.08 20.55
C THR A 44 11.38 14.09 21.49
N VAL A 45 10.62 12.99 21.54
CA VAL A 45 9.65 12.74 22.59
C VAL A 45 10.29 11.79 23.59
N ARG A 46 10.56 12.30 24.81
CA ARG A 46 10.89 11.47 25.97
C ARG A 46 9.58 11.14 26.70
N HIS A 47 9.34 9.86 26.97
CA HIS A 47 8.40 9.45 28.00
C HIS A 47 8.87 8.14 28.65
N GLY A 48 9.07 8.20 29.97
CA GLY A 48 8.90 7.07 30.91
C GLY A 48 9.84 5.87 30.78
N ASP A 49 10.84 5.83 31.66
CA ASP A 49 11.58 4.70 32.25
C ASP A 49 11.15 3.26 31.86
N CYS A 50 11.43 2.87 30.62
CA CYS A 50 11.66 1.47 30.26
C CYS A 50 12.64 1.42 29.09
N THR A 51 13.93 1.25 29.41
CA THR A 51 14.98 1.15 28.42
C THR A 51 14.98 -0.26 27.82
N ILE A 52 14.15 -0.48 26.79
CA ILE A 52 14.39 -1.59 25.86
C ILE A 52 15.55 -1.13 24.97
N LEU A 53 16.76 -1.60 25.27
CA LEU A 53 17.88 -1.57 24.33
C LEU A 53 17.57 -2.54 23.19
N ALA A 54 16.73 -2.09 22.25
CA ALA A 54 16.74 -2.67 20.92
C ALA A 54 18.04 -2.20 20.27
N VAL A 55 19.10 -3.01 20.41
CA VAL A 55 20.25 -2.95 19.53
C VAL A 55 19.76 -3.40 18.16
N VAL A 56 19.07 -2.50 17.45
CA VAL A 56 18.93 -2.60 16.01
C VAL A 56 20.29 -2.19 15.48
N SER A 57 21.20 -3.16 15.39
CA SER A 57 22.37 -3.04 14.56
C SER A 57 21.88 -2.56 13.21
N ARG A 58 22.09 -1.28 12.90
CA ARG A 58 21.69 -0.69 11.62
C ARG A 58 22.38 -1.53 10.56
N PRO A 59 21.66 -2.33 9.74
CA PRO A 59 22.29 -2.85 8.54
C PRO A 59 22.76 -1.61 7.79
N THR A 60 24.05 -1.53 7.51
CA THR A 60 24.61 -0.54 6.58
C THR A 60 23.99 -0.86 5.22
N LEU A 61 22.80 -0.32 4.99
CA LEU A 61 22.08 -0.42 3.73
C LEU A 61 22.95 0.26 2.69
N LYS A 62 23.68 -0.54 1.89
CA LYS A 62 24.33 -0.02 0.69
C LYS A 62 23.22 0.65 -0.15
N PRO A 63 23.36 1.95 -0.48
CA PRO A 63 22.33 2.65 -1.22
C PRO A 63 22.40 2.17 -2.68
N ILE A 64 21.60 1.16 -3.01
CA ILE A 64 21.28 0.84 -4.39
C ILE A 64 19.76 0.82 -4.53
N HIS A 65 19.32 1.94 -5.08
CA HIS A 65 17.98 2.31 -5.46
C HIS A 65 17.45 1.34 -6.51
N THR A 66 16.26 0.79 -6.26
CA THR A 66 15.44 0.02 -7.23
C THR A 66 16.09 -1.28 -7.72
N VAL A 67 15.36 -2.39 -7.63
CA VAL A 67 15.73 -3.69 -8.21
C VAL A 67 15.36 -3.74 -9.70
N LEU A 68 14.33 -3.00 -10.09
CA LEU A 68 13.97 -2.76 -11.49
C LEU A 68 14.93 -1.77 -12.16
N THR A 69 15.14 -1.96 -13.46
CA THR A 69 15.90 -1.00 -14.28
C THR A 69 15.18 0.34 -14.38
N ARG A 70 15.92 1.41 -14.66
CA ARG A 70 15.34 2.75 -14.91
C ARG A 70 14.23 2.72 -15.96
N THR A 71 14.44 1.95 -17.04
CA THR A 71 13.45 1.80 -18.12
C THR A 71 12.17 1.13 -17.62
N GLN A 72 12.26 0.06 -16.83
CA GLN A 72 11.10 -0.59 -16.22
C GLN A 72 10.34 0.36 -15.29
N VAL A 73 11.05 1.09 -14.42
CA VAL A 73 10.45 2.08 -13.51
C VAL A 73 9.70 3.16 -14.30
N VAL A 74 10.34 3.76 -15.31
CA VAL A 74 9.71 4.78 -16.16
C VAL A 74 8.49 4.22 -16.88
N SER A 75 8.57 3.01 -17.44
CA SER A 75 7.45 2.36 -18.13
C SER A 75 6.27 2.09 -17.20
N LEU A 76 6.52 1.66 -15.95
CA LEU A 76 5.47 1.47 -14.95
C LEU A 76 4.82 2.80 -14.56
N LEU A 77 5.60 3.85 -14.34
CA LEU A 77 5.09 5.17 -13.93
C LEU A 77 4.33 5.90 -15.05
N LYS A 78 4.59 5.57 -16.33
CA LYS A 78 3.81 6.10 -17.47
C LYS A 78 2.33 5.69 -17.41
N TRP A 79 1.99 4.58 -16.76
CA TRP A 79 0.58 4.14 -16.64
C TRP A 79 -0.29 5.08 -15.81
N TYR A 80 0.31 5.91 -14.96
CA TYR A 80 -0.45 6.93 -14.22
C TYR A 80 -0.95 8.06 -15.12
N ASP A 81 -0.30 8.29 -16.27
CA ASP A 81 -0.71 9.32 -17.22
C ASP A 81 -2.00 8.90 -17.93
N ARG A 82 -2.90 9.86 -18.13
CA ARG A 82 -4.20 9.62 -18.78
C ARG A 82 -4.48 10.65 -19.87
N PRO A 83 -5.16 10.27 -20.97
CA PRO A 83 -5.60 11.24 -21.95
C PRO A 83 -6.57 12.23 -21.30
N HIS A 84 -6.49 13.49 -21.70
CA HIS A 84 -7.42 14.53 -21.25
C HIS A 84 -8.81 14.26 -21.83
N PRO A 85 -9.88 14.27 -21.02
CA PRO A 85 -11.20 13.81 -21.44
C PRO A 85 -11.84 14.67 -22.54
N THR A 86 -11.47 15.95 -22.63
CA THR A 86 -12.05 16.91 -23.59
C THR A 86 -11.01 17.58 -24.51
N ARG A 87 -9.72 17.26 -24.39
CA ARG A 87 -8.65 17.92 -25.16
C ARG A 87 -7.79 16.85 -25.81
N ALA A 88 -8.08 16.52 -27.07
CA ALA A 88 -7.34 15.51 -27.81
C ALA A 88 -5.83 15.81 -27.84
N GLY A 89 -5.00 14.77 -27.75
CA GLY A 89 -3.53 14.90 -27.72
C GLY A 89 -2.95 15.43 -26.41
N ARG A 90 -3.77 15.93 -25.47
CA ARG A 90 -3.29 16.37 -24.15
C ARG A 90 -3.30 15.21 -23.17
N THR A 91 -2.26 15.12 -22.37
CA THR A 91 -2.12 14.15 -21.29
C THR A 91 -2.28 14.85 -19.95
N ILE A 92 -3.05 14.24 -19.05
CA ILE A 92 -3.09 14.57 -17.62
C ILE A 92 -1.95 13.79 -16.97
N PRO A 93 -0.93 14.47 -16.41
CA PRO A 93 0.12 13.80 -15.68
C PRO A 93 -0.47 13.02 -14.51
N GLY A 94 0.00 11.79 -14.38
CA GLY A 94 -0.36 10.92 -13.29
C GLY A 94 -0.11 11.53 -11.92
N TYR A 95 -1.09 11.39 -11.02
CA TYR A 95 -0.98 11.85 -9.63
C TYR A 95 0.20 11.16 -8.92
N ASP A 96 1.06 11.98 -8.32
CA ASP A 96 2.15 11.64 -7.39
C ASP A 96 3.03 10.43 -7.74
N LYS A 97 3.50 10.36 -9.00
CA LYS A 97 4.52 9.38 -9.42
C LYS A 97 5.77 9.41 -8.54
N ALA A 98 6.10 10.57 -7.99
CA ALA A 98 7.23 10.76 -7.08
C ALA A 98 6.99 10.02 -5.75
N HIS A 99 5.78 10.09 -5.19
CA HIS A 99 5.39 9.27 -4.03
C HIS A 99 5.48 7.78 -4.33
N ALA A 100 4.91 7.30 -5.43
CA ALA A 100 5.00 5.90 -5.80
C ALA A 100 6.45 5.41 -5.89
N LEU A 101 7.34 6.21 -6.47
CA LEU A 101 8.78 5.91 -6.55
C LEU A 101 9.47 5.92 -5.17
N ARG A 102 9.19 6.90 -4.30
CA ARG A 102 9.76 6.95 -2.94
C ARG A 102 9.30 5.74 -2.12
N THR A 103 8.00 5.43 -2.16
CA THR A 103 7.40 4.26 -1.51
C THR A 103 8.07 2.98 -1.98
N ALA A 104 8.21 2.78 -3.29
CA ALA A 104 8.85 1.60 -3.85
C ALA A 104 10.30 1.42 -3.38
N ARG A 105 11.09 2.51 -3.39
CA ARG A 105 12.49 2.48 -2.93
C ARG A 105 12.63 2.11 -1.46
N MET A 106 11.75 2.63 -0.61
CA MET A 106 11.75 2.29 0.81
C MET A 106 11.31 0.84 1.05
N CYS A 107 10.18 0.44 0.47
CA CYS A 107 9.61 -0.89 0.68
C CYS A 107 10.54 -1.99 0.17
N VAL A 108 11.12 -1.81 -1.04
CA VAL A 108 12.00 -2.83 -1.63
C VAL A 108 13.31 -2.98 -0.84
N ALA A 109 13.83 -1.90 -0.24
CA ALA A 109 15.01 -1.96 0.61
C ALA A 109 14.74 -2.75 1.89
N VAL A 110 13.58 -2.54 2.53
CA VAL A 110 13.15 -3.32 3.69
C VAL A 110 12.98 -4.79 3.30
N ALA A 111 12.25 -5.08 2.22
CA ALA A 111 12.04 -6.45 1.76
C ALA A 111 13.37 -7.17 1.41
N ALA A 112 14.35 -6.45 0.86
CA ALA A 112 15.68 -7.00 0.60
C ALA A 112 16.43 -7.31 1.91
N ALA A 113 16.35 -6.42 2.91
CA ALA A 113 16.95 -6.65 4.23
C ALA A 113 16.30 -7.84 4.97
N LEU A 114 15.04 -8.17 4.66
CA LEU A 114 14.34 -9.34 5.16
C LEU A 114 14.68 -10.65 4.42
N GLY A 115 15.60 -10.61 3.45
CA GLY A 115 16.11 -11.81 2.77
C GLY A 115 15.19 -12.35 1.66
N HIS A 116 14.23 -11.56 1.16
CA HIS A 116 13.38 -12.01 0.05
C HIS A 116 14.18 -12.21 -1.25
N PRO A 117 13.85 -13.25 -2.05
CA PRO A 117 14.58 -13.54 -3.28
C PRO A 117 14.37 -12.46 -4.34
N HIS A 118 15.37 -12.29 -5.22
CA HIS A 118 15.38 -11.23 -6.23
C HIS A 118 14.12 -11.18 -7.11
N SER A 119 13.62 -12.33 -7.54
CA SER A 119 12.37 -12.42 -8.33
C SER A 119 11.16 -11.86 -7.58
N ARG A 120 11.09 -12.06 -6.25
CA ARG A 120 10.05 -11.50 -5.39
C ARG A 120 10.21 -9.99 -5.24
N LEU A 121 11.44 -9.51 -5.05
CA LEU A 121 11.72 -8.08 -4.93
C LEU A 121 11.29 -7.31 -6.19
N ARG A 122 11.53 -7.87 -7.38
CA ARG A 122 11.07 -7.27 -8.66
C ARG A 122 9.56 -7.13 -8.72
N GLN A 123 8.82 -8.18 -8.35
CA GLN A 123 7.35 -8.14 -8.27
C GLN A 123 6.86 -7.15 -7.21
N PHE A 124 7.50 -7.14 -6.04
CA PHE A 124 7.11 -6.27 -4.93
C PHE A 124 7.35 -4.80 -5.26
N GLU A 125 8.48 -4.47 -5.86
CA GLU A 125 8.76 -3.12 -6.31
C GLU A 125 7.77 -2.67 -7.39
N ALA A 126 7.46 -3.52 -8.37
CA ALA A 126 6.43 -3.23 -9.36
C ALA A 126 5.06 -2.99 -8.70
N ALA A 127 4.73 -3.78 -7.67
CA ALA A 127 3.49 -3.59 -6.91
C ALA A 127 3.48 -2.26 -6.17
N CYS A 128 4.60 -1.87 -5.54
CA CYS A 128 4.74 -0.58 -4.88
C CYS A 128 4.68 0.59 -5.87
N LEU A 129 5.28 0.48 -7.06
CA LEU A 129 5.20 1.52 -8.08
C LEU A 129 3.77 1.70 -8.61
N LEU A 130 2.95 0.65 -8.62
CA LEU A 130 1.59 0.68 -9.15
C LEU A 130 0.51 0.83 -8.07
N HIS A 131 0.87 0.93 -6.78
CA HIS A 131 -0.10 0.81 -5.69
C HIS A 131 -1.22 1.87 -5.71
N ASP A 132 -0.90 3.06 -6.19
CA ASP A 132 -1.82 4.18 -6.28
C ASP A 132 -2.39 4.35 -7.70
N MET A 133 -2.28 3.34 -8.58
CA MET A 133 -2.86 3.38 -9.94
C MET A 133 -4.36 3.64 -9.95
N GLY A 134 -5.07 3.28 -8.89
CA GLY A 134 -6.48 3.66 -8.70
C GLY A 134 -6.70 5.18 -8.62
N ARG A 135 -5.66 6.00 -8.54
CA ARG A 135 -5.73 7.47 -8.54
C ARG A 135 -5.46 8.12 -9.90
N ALA A 136 -5.11 7.33 -10.92
CA ALA A 136 -4.84 7.86 -12.24
C ALA A 136 -6.05 8.65 -12.80
N GLY A 137 -5.78 9.81 -13.39
CA GLY A 137 -6.80 10.65 -14.06
C GLY A 137 -7.74 11.44 -13.16
N LEU A 138 -7.45 11.56 -11.86
CA LEU A 138 -8.25 12.41 -10.96
C LEU A 138 -7.95 13.89 -11.18
N ASP A 139 -9.01 14.71 -11.12
CA ASP A 139 -8.92 16.15 -10.93
C ASP A 139 -8.83 16.45 -9.42
N PRO A 140 -7.70 17.00 -8.93
CA PRO A 140 -7.51 17.27 -7.51
C PRO A 140 -8.52 18.29 -6.96
N VAL A 141 -9.00 19.23 -7.77
CA VAL A 141 -9.98 20.25 -7.35
C VAL A 141 -11.34 19.59 -7.14
N LEU A 142 -11.80 18.81 -8.12
CA LEU A 142 -13.06 18.07 -8.00
C LEU A 142 -13.01 17.06 -6.85
N PHE A 143 -11.89 16.33 -6.74
CA PHE A 143 -11.64 15.39 -5.65
C PHE A 143 -11.74 16.08 -4.29
N GLY A 144 -11.06 17.22 -4.13
CA GLY A 144 -11.09 18.02 -2.90
C GLY A 144 -12.50 18.50 -2.55
N ARG A 145 -13.26 19.01 -3.53
CA ARG A 145 -14.65 19.48 -3.30
C ARG A 145 -15.56 18.38 -2.76
N ILE A 146 -15.50 17.17 -3.32
CA ILE A 146 -16.34 16.04 -2.87
C ILE A 146 -15.95 15.61 -1.45
N TRP A 147 -14.66 15.39 -1.20
CA TRP A 147 -14.21 14.72 0.02
C TRP A 147 -14.00 15.66 1.20
N SER A 148 -13.68 16.95 0.98
CA SER A 148 -13.71 17.95 2.05
C SER A 148 -15.13 18.15 2.57
N TRP A 149 -16.11 18.25 1.67
CA TRP A 149 -17.52 18.30 2.05
C TRP A 149 -17.95 17.05 2.85
N ALA A 150 -17.63 15.85 2.35
CA ALA A 150 -17.96 14.62 3.07
C ALA A 150 -17.36 14.63 4.49
N LYS A 151 -16.10 15.08 4.64
CA LYS A 151 -15.44 15.20 5.94
C LYS A 151 -16.14 16.22 6.86
N GLU A 152 -16.51 17.40 6.35
CA GLU A 152 -17.25 18.43 7.10
C GLU A 152 -18.60 17.92 7.61
N GLN A 153 -19.26 17.06 6.83
CA GLN A 153 -20.52 16.42 7.23
C GLN A 153 -20.32 15.16 8.06
N ASN A 154 -19.09 14.87 8.48
CA ASN A 154 -18.69 13.66 9.18
C ASN A 154 -19.21 12.41 8.44
N ILE A 155 -19.07 12.31 7.11
CA ILE A 155 -19.45 11.15 6.29
C ILE A 155 -18.22 10.24 6.13
N PRO A 156 -18.35 8.90 6.22
CA PRO A 156 -17.21 8.00 6.09
C PRO A 156 -16.61 8.09 4.68
N THR A 157 -15.29 8.17 4.61
CA THR A 157 -14.57 8.29 3.32
C THR A 157 -13.75 7.05 2.99
N ARG A 158 -13.85 6.00 3.80
CA ARG A 158 -13.23 4.70 3.54
C ARG A 158 -14.29 3.60 3.52
N PRO A 159 -14.14 2.56 2.68
CA PRO A 159 -15.13 1.48 2.59
C PRO A 159 -15.39 0.79 3.94
N ARG A 160 -14.34 0.52 4.73
CA ARG A 160 -14.47 -0.07 6.06
C ARG A 160 -15.28 0.81 7.01
N GLU A 161 -14.93 2.10 7.11
CA GLU A 161 -15.65 3.08 7.94
C GLU A 161 -17.10 3.25 7.46
N TRP A 162 -17.33 3.22 6.15
CA TRP A 162 -18.66 3.26 5.55
C TRP A 162 -19.51 2.08 6.01
N ARG A 163 -19.02 0.85 5.86
CA ARG A 163 -19.74 -0.36 6.27
C ARG A 163 -19.95 -0.45 7.78
N ALA A 164 -19.05 0.12 8.58
CA ALA A 164 -19.25 0.21 10.03
C ALA A 164 -20.44 1.12 10.40
N ARG A 165 -20.68 2.18 9.62
CA ARG A 165 -21.80 3.11 9.83
C ARG A 165 -23.10 2.69 9.13
N TYR A 166 -22.98 2.04 7.98
CA TYR A 166 -24.08 1.61 7.12
C TYR A 166 -23.95 0.10 6.83
N PRO A 167 -24.20 -0.75 7.84
CA PRO A 167 -23.97 -2.21 7.75
C PRO A 167 -24.86 -2.91 6.71
N GLU A 168 -25.97 -2.28 6.31
CA GLU A 168 -26.85 -2.74 5.24
C GLU A 168 -26.23 -2.61 3.84
N THR A 169 -25.15 -1.83 3.71
CA THR A 169 -24.47 -1.64 2.42
C THR A 169 -23.80 -2.94 1.99
N THR A 170 -24.22 -3.48 0.84
CA THR A 170 -23.55 -4.63 0.22
C THR A 170 -22.06 -4.35 -0.02
N TYR A 171 -21.19 -5.28 0.39
CA TYR A 171 -19.74 -5.16 0.20
C TYR A 171 -19.37 -4.87 -1.27
N GLY A 172 -18.55 -3.85 -1.50
CA GLY A 172 -18.15 -3.41 -2.85
C GLY A 172 -19.15 -2.50 -3.57
N ARG A 173 -20.28 -2.15 -2.92
CA ARG A 173 -21.29 -1.20 -3.40
C ARG A 173 -21.29 0.13 -2.64
N GLU A 174 -20.26 0.42 -1.86
CA GLU A 174 -20.20 1.59 -0.98
C GLU A 174 -20.31 2.90 -1.75
N SER A 175 -19.70 3.01 -2.93
CA SER A 175 -19.82 4.20 -3.77
C SER A 175 -21.22 4.36 -4.37
N GLN A 176 -21.90 3.26 -4.73
CA GLN A 176 -23.30 3.32 -5.18
C GLN A 176 -24.22 3.75 -4.04
N ALA A 177 -24.03 3.19 -2.85
CA ALA A 177 -24.78 3.58 -1.65
C ALA A 177 -24.55 5.06 -1.30
N PHE A 178 -23.31 5.55 -1.39
CA PHE A 178 -22.99 6.97 -1.22
C PHE A 178 -23.73 7.86 -2.21
N ILE A 179 -23.68 7.51 -3.51
CA ILE A 179 -24.36 8.28 -4.56
C ILE A 179 -25.86 8.31 -4.30
N THR A 180 -26.48 7.16 -4.04
CA THR A 180 -27.92 7.07 -3.79
C THR A 180 -28.33 7.90 -2.57
N ARG A 181 -27.57 7.82 -1.48
CA ARG A 181 -27.87 8.52 -0.22
C ARG A 181 -27.68 10.03 -0.31
N PHE A 182 -26.66 10.48 -1.04
CA PHE A 182 -26.22 11.87 -1.02
C PHE A 182 -26.41 12.63 -2.35
N ALA A 183 -27.10 12.05 -3.34
CA ALA A 183 -27.36 12.68 -4.63
C ALA A 183 -27.88 14.12 -4.53
N ALA A 184 -28.93 14.34 -3.72
CA ALA A 184 -29.52 15.67 -3.54
C ALA A 184 -28.55 16.66 -2.86
N ALA A 185 -27.74 16.20 -1.91
CA ALA A 185 -26.77 17.04 -1.23
C ALA A 185 -25.60 17.44 -2.15
N LEU A 186 -25.16 16.51 -3.02
CA LEU A 186 -24.16 16.78 -4.05
C LEU A 186 -24.69 17.78 -5.10
N HIS A 187 -25.91 17.58 -5.59
CA HIS A 187 -26.57 18.49 -6.54
C HIS A 187 -26.68 19.91 -5.98
N LYS A 188 -27.13 20.07 -4.72
CA LYS A 188 -27.18 21.39 -4.04
C LYS A 188 -25.84 22.12 -3.96
N ARG A 189 -24.72 21.41 -4.13
CA ARG A 189 -23.35 21.97 -4.12
C ARG A 189 -22.77 22.13 -5.54
N GLY A 190 -23.60 21.99 -6.57
CA GLY A 190 -23.18 22.02 -7.96
C GLY A 190 -22.25 20.86 -8.32
N LEU A 191 -22.41 19.71 -7.66
CA LEU A 191 -21.71 18.46 -7.98
C LEU A 191 -22.68 17.51 -8.67
N GLU A 192 -23.01 17.83 -9.93
CA GLU A 192 -23.81 16.95 -10.78
C GLU A 192 -23.18 15.57 -10.89
N LEU A 193 -24.00 14.52 -10.81
CA LEU A 193 -23.57 13.11 -10.84
C LEU A 193 -23.13 12.63 -12.23
N THR A 194 -22.32 13.43 -12.90
CA THR A 194 -21.61 13.14 -14.14
C THR A 194 -20.71 11.91 -13.99
N PRO A 195 -20.30 11.27 -15.10
CA PRO A 195 -19.32 10.19 -15.05
C PRO A 195 -18.04 10.57 -14.30
N ALA A 196 -17.55 11.80 -14.46
CA ALA A 196 -16.36 12.28 -13.75
C ALA A 196 -16.58 12.31 -12.22
N VAL A 197 -17.71 12.84 -11.74
CA VAL A 197 -18.01 12.86 -10.29
C VAL A 197 -18.12 11.45 -9.73
N LYS A 198 -18.82 10.54 -10.43
CA LYS A 198 -18.93 9.14 -10.02
C LYS A 198 -17.56 8.45 -9.95
N ASP A 199 -16.69 8.73 -10.90
CA ASP A 199 -15.31 8.23 -10.95
C ASP A 199 -14.48 8.68 -9.73
N HIS A 200 -14.65 9.93 -9.30
CA HIS A 200 -14.01 10.49 -8.11
C HIS A 200 -14.57 9.92 -6.81
N ILE A 201 -15.87 9.57 -6.79
CA ILE A 201 -16.49 8.86 -5.66
C ILE A 201 -15.92 7.43 -5.57
N ASP A 202 -15.83 6.74 -6.71
CA ASP A 202 -15.26 5.40 -6.82
C ASP A 202 -13.80 5.34 -6.37
N MET A 203 -13.03 6.43 -6.45
CA MET A 203 -11.67 6.46 -5.93
C MET A 203 -11.58 6.09 -4.46
N ARG A 204 -12.45 6.61 -3.58
CA ARG A 204 -12.38 6.31 -2.15
C ARG A 204 -13.20 5.10 -1.76
N LEU A 205 -14.45 5.04 -2.22
CA LEU A 205 -15.41 4.03 -1.76
C LEU A 205 -15.47 2.82 -2.69
N GLY A 206 -15.02 2.94 -3.94
CA GLY A 206 -14.96 1.87 -4.94
C GLY A 206 -13.53 1.49 -5.34
N PHE A 207 -12.51 1.81 -4.52
CA PHE A 207 -11.10 1.77 -4.92
C PHE A 207 -10.70 0.43 -5.53
N ALA A 208 -11.16 -0.70 -4.98
CA ALA A 208 -10.79 -2.02 -5.50
C ALA A 208 -11.27 -2.23 -6.95
N ARG A 209 -12.50 -1.83 -7.26
CA ARG A 209 -13.08 -1.92 -8.61
C ARG A 209 -12.34 -0.99 -9.57
N ARG A 210 -12.06 0.23 -9.12
CA ARG A 210 -11.30 1.22 -9.87
C ARG A 210 -9.87 0.74 -10.16
N LEU A 211 -9.14 0.29 -9.15
CA LEU A 211 -7.79 -0.26 -9.28
C LEU A 211 -7.78 -1.44 -10.27
N LYS A 212 -8.69 -2.40 -10.13
CA LYS A 212 -8.79 -3.54 -11.05
C LYS A 212 -9.01 -3.11 -12.50
N ALA A 213 -9.83 -2.09 -12.75
CA ALA A 213 -10.05 -1.55 -14.08
C ALA A 213 -8.76 -0.92 -14.66
N HIS A 214 -8.04 -0.14 -13.86
CA HIS A 214 -6.78 0.48 -14.28
C HIS A 214 -5.64 -0.53 -14.46
N LEU A 215 -5.60 -1.59 -13.65
CA LEU A 215 -4.58 -2.63 -13.74
C LEU A 215 -4.82 -3.60 -14.91
N ARG A 216 -6.03 -3.71 -15.46
CA ARG A 216 -6.32 -4.65 -16.55
C ARG A 216 -5.36 -4.49 -17.75
N PRO A 217 -5.19 -3.28 -18.35
CA PRO A 217 -4.22 -3.10 -19.42
C PRO A 217 -2.76 -3.22 -18.94
N VAL A 218 -2.48 -2.83 -17.68
CA VAL A 218 -1.14 -2.92 -17.09
C VAL A 218 -0.69 -4.38 -17.02
N LYS A 219 -1.52 -5.28 -16.50
CA LYS A 219 -1.22 -6.71 -16.37
C LYS A 219 -0.82 -7.37 -17.68
N ALA A 220 -1.50 -7.01 -18.77
CA ALA A 220 -1.17 -7.49 -20.10
C ALA A 220 0.19 -6.95 -20.57
N ALA A 221 0.49 -5.69 -20.26
CA ALA A 221 1.71 -5.04 -20.70
C ALA A 221 2.95 -5.32 -19.83
N ILE A 222 2.82 -5.63 -18.54
CA ILE A 222 4.03 -5.75 -17.70
C ILE A 222 4.93 -6.94 -18.07
N ALA A 223 4.36 -7.95 -18.72
CA ALA A 223 5.11 -9.10 -19.23
C ALA A 223 6.12 -8.66 -20.31
N THR A 224 5.82 -7.61 -21.09
CA THR A 224 6.71 -7.10 -22.15
C THR A 224 7.93 -6.37 -21.61
N ILE A 225 7.92 -6.02 -20.31
CA ILE A 225 9.06 -5.43 -19.60
C ILE A 225 9.67 -6.42 -18.60
N ASP A 226 9.46 -7.73 -18.83
CA ASP A 226 10.03 -8.84 -18.06
C ASP A 226 9.58 -8.88 -16.58
N ILE A 227 8.38 -8.42 -16.24
CA ILE A 227 7.88 -8.52 -14.86
C ILE A 227 6.71 -9.51 -14.83
N ALA A 228 6.88 -10.62 -14.12
CA ALA A 228 5.81 -11.61 -13.96
C ALA A 228 4.72 -11.09 -13.01
N TRP A 229 3.49 -10.96 -13.50
CA TRP A 229 2.35 -10.60 -12.66
C TRP A 229 1.97 -11.76 -11.73
N SER A 230 1.61 -11.45 -10.48
CA SER A 230 1.05 -12.42 -9.55
C SER A 230 -0.19 -11.87 -8.83
N PRO A 231 -1.21 -12.70 -8.52
CA PRO A 231 -2.44 -12.22 -7.86
C PRO A 231 -2.20 -11.47 -6.54
N TRP A 232 -1.13 -11.81 -5.80
CA TRP A 232 -0.82 -11.13 -4.54
C TRP A 232 -0.37 -9.67 -4.75
N MET A 233 0.13 -9.31 -5.94
CA MET A 233 0.55 -7.94 -6.25
C MET A 233 -0.63 -6.98 -6.24
N GLU A 234 -1.78 -7.33 -6.83
CA GLU A 234 -3.00 -6.51 -6.68
C GLU A 234 -3.51 -6.55 -5.25
N ARG A 235 -3.39 -7.70 -4.57
CA ARG A 235 -3.84 -7.81 -3.18
C ARG A 235 -3.13 -6.79 -2.32
N ILE A 236 -1.78 -6.77 -2.29
CA ILE A 236 -0.97 -5.86 -1.46
C ILE A 236 -1.33 -4.38 -1.66
N MET A 237 -1.65 -3.97 -2.89
CA MET A 237 -2.08 -2.60 -3.21
C MET A 237 -3.41 -2.20 -2.55
N LEU A 238 -4.26 -3.17 -2.19
CA LEU A 238 -5.54 -2.92 -1.54
C LEU A 238 -5.43 -2.74 -0.03
N TYR A 239 -4.28 -3.05 0.60
CA TYR A 239 -4.14 -3.10 2.06
C TYR A 239 -4.61 -1.83 2.75
N TYR A 240 -4.23 -0.65 2.22
CA TYR A 240 -4.62 0.63 2.81
C TYR A 240 -6.13 0.90 2.81
N TYR A 241 -6.87 0.39 1.82
CA TYR A 241 -8.32 0.64 1.66
C TYR A 241 -9.19 -0.52 2.15
N TYR A 242 -8.65 -1.75 2.14
CA TYR A 242 -9.34 -2.99 2.46
C TYR A 242 -8.41 -3.92 3.25
N PRO A 243 -7.96 -3.52 4.46
CA PRO A 243 -7.06 -4.33 5.28
C PRO A 243 -7.68 -5.70 5.61
N GLU A 244 -9.00 -5.79 5.69
CA GLU A 244 -9.73 -7.03 5.96
C GLU A 244 -9.46 -8.13 4.90
N LYS A 245 -9.08 -7.74 3.67
CA LYS A 245 -8.73 -8.71 2.61
C LYS A 245 -7.46 -9.48 2.88
N PHE A 246 -6.74 -9.10 3.93
CA PHE A 246 -5.52 -9.74 4.34
C PHE A 246 -5.70 -10.60 5.58
N GLU A 247 -6.83 -10.60 6.28
CA GLU A 247 -7.00 -11.41 7.51
C GLU A 247 -6.72 -12.91 7.34
N ARG A 248 -6.81 -13.42 6.11
CA ARG A 248 -6.49 -14.82 5.74
C ARG A 248 -5.34 -14.94 4.75
N ALA A 249 -4.58 -13.87 4.56
CA ALA A 249 -3.44 -13.93 3.67
C ALA A 249 -2.35 -14.78 4.32
N ALA A 250 -1.54 -15.45 3.51
CA ALA A 250 -0.51 -16.34 4.03
C ALA A 250 0.44 -15.54 4.94
N ALA A 251 0.98 -16.16 5.99
CA ALA A 251 1.82 -15.46 6.97
C ALA A 251 2.93 -14.64 6.29
N TRP A 252 3.52 -15.14 5.19
CA TRP A 252 4.53 -14.40 4.42
C TRP A 252 4.05 -13.09 3.79
N THR A 253 2.76 -12.81 3.76
CA THR A 253 2.24 -11.51 3.35
C THR A 253 2.17 -10.51 4.49
N HIS A 254 2.10 -10.94 5.77
CA HIS A 254 1.74 -10.18 7.00
C HIS A 254 2.87 -9.63 7.83
#